data_AF-A0A8H4ILI6-F1
#
_entry.id   AF-A0A8H4ILI6-F1
#
_cell.length_a   1.000
_cell.length_b   1.000
_cell.length_c   1.000
_cell.angle_alpha   90.00
_cell.angle_beta   90.00
_cell.angle_gamma   90.00
#
_symmetry.space_group_name_H-M   'P 1'
#
loop_
_entity.id
_entity.type
_entity.pdbx_description
1 polymer ?
#
loop_
_entity_poly.entity_id
_entity_poly.type
_entity_poly.pdbx_seq_one_letter_code
_entity_poly.pdbx_strand_id
1 'polypeptide(L)'
;MVQDTKLKEWLSPCDVSANYNAAIKERSNGAIDAGQWFLENEDFLKWKSTGNSSLWMHGSPGCGKTVLCSTVLEHLLSEAKNFPGRVVLYHYFAFKDARTRSLSSLIRSLSSQFIQEDKHAVEDLKDLYRETRGSQPSEERLAEVFMSMG
;
A
#
# COMPACT_ATOMS: atom_id res chain seq x y z
N MET A 1 11.88 -18.33 -0.86
CA MET A 1 13.05 -17.48 -0.56
C MET A 1 13.80 -17.03 -1.82
N VAL A 2 14.31 -17.90 -2.71
CA VAL A 2 15.03 -17.42 -3.93
C VAL A 2 14.10 -16.93 -5.05
N GLN A 3 12.86 -17.44 -5.13
CA GLN A 3 11.90 -17.06 -6.19
C GLN A 3 11.22 -15.71 -5.94
N ASP A 4 11.01 -15.34 -4.68
CA ASP A 4 10.30 -14.10 -4.29
C ASP A 4 11.12 -12.86 -4.65
N THR A 5 12.45 -12.95 -4.52
CA THR A 5 13.39 -11.89 -4.91
C THR A 5 13.35 -11.62 -6.41
N LYS A 6 13.34 -12.67 -7.24
CA LYS A 6 13.32 -12.52 -8.71
C LYS A 6 12.03 -11.89 -9.23
N LEU A 7 10.88 -12.26 -8.64
CA LEU A 7 9.60 -11.63 -8.98
C LEU A 7 9.56 -10.17 -8.55
N LYS A 8 10.06 -9.85 -7.35
CA LYS A 8 10.15 -8.47 -6.86
C LYS A 8 11.05 -7.61 -7.74
N GLU A 9 12.20 -8.13 -8.15
CA GLU A 9 13.11 -7.46 -9.10
C GLU A 9 12.43 -7.22 -10.45
N TRP A 10 11.71 -8.23 -10.96
CA TRP A 10 10.96 -8.11 -12.20
C TRP A 10 9.80 -7.11 -12.09
N LEU A 11 9.05 -7.10 -10.99
CA LEU A 11 8.01 -6.09 -10.75
C LEU A 11 8.57 -4.67 -10.71
N SER A 12 9.84 -4.51 -10.29
CA SER A 12 10.52 -3.23 -10.17
C SER A 12 9.65 -2.17 -9.44
N PRO A 13 9.21 -2.45 -8.19
CA PRO A 13 8.37 -1.54 -7.45
C PRO A 13 9.13 -0.27 -7.06
N CYS A 14 8.42 0.86 -6.98
CA CYS A 14 8.99 2.06 -6.38
C CYS A 14 9.13 1.90 -4.85
N ASP A 15 10.10 2.60 -4.27
CA ASP A 15 10.30 2.62 -2.82
C ASP A 15 9.30 3.57 -2.15
N VAL A 16 8.27 3.01 -1.55
CA VAL A 16 7.26 3.76 -0.77
C VAL A 16 7.64 3.91 0.71
N SER A 17 8.68 3.20 1.17
CA SER A 17 9.08 3.20 2.59
C SER A 17 9.64 4.55 3.03
N ALA A 18 10.33 5.27 2.14
CA ALA A 18 10.83 6.62 2.41
C ALA A 18 9.71 7.60 2.77
N ASN A 19 8.58 7.55 2.06
CA ASN A 19 7.42 8.42 2.33
C ASN A 19 6.74 8.06 3.65
N TYR A 20 6.59 6.76 3.92
CA TYR A 20 6.07 6.27 5.19
C TYR A 20 6.96 6.73 6.37
N ASN A 21 8.27 6.49 6.28
CA ASN A 21 9.23 6.86 7.32
C ASN A 21 9.26 8.38 7.55
N ALA A 22 9.17 9.18 6.49
CA ALA A 22 9.07 10.63 6.60
C ALA A 22 7.79 11.05 7.34
N ALA A 23 6.63 10.47 6.99
CA ALA A 23 5.36 10.77 7.64
C ALA A 23 5.35 10.38 9.13
N ILE A 24 5.93 9.23 9.47
CA ILE A 24 6.10 8.80 10.87
C ILE A 24 7.05 9.73 11.63
N LYS A 25 8.16 10.15 11.01
CA LYS A 25 9.10 11.11 11.63
C LYS A 25 8.45 12.47 11.87
N GLU A 26 7.68 12.98 10.90
CA GLU A 26 6.93 14.22 11.07
C GLU A 26 5.92 14.13 12.21
N ARG A 27 5.23 12.99 12.35
CA ARG A 27 4.35 12.72 13.48
C ARG A 27 5.08 12.78 14.82
N SER A 28 6.22 12.10 14.94
CA SER A 28 7.00 12.05 16.18
C SER A 28 7.60 13.39 16.59
N ASN A 29 7.80 14.33 15.64
CA ASN A 29 8.23 15.69 15.92
C ASN A 29 7.07 16.63 16.32
N GLY A 30 5.82 16.18 16.19
CA GLY A 30 4.61 16.91 16.55
C GLY A 30 4.08 16.54 17.95
N ALA A 31 2.81 16.86 18.21
CA ALA A 31 2.15 16.47 19.45
C ALA A 31 2.05 14.94 19.56
N ILE A 32 2.31 14.41 20.76
CA ILE A 32 2.44 12.97 21.07
C ILE A 32 1.18 12.13 20.71
N ASP A 33 0.05 12.77 20.41
CA ASP A 33 -1.22 12.11 20.05
C ASP A 33 -1.80 12.54 18.68
N ALA A 34 -0.95 13.05 17.77
CA ALA A 34 -1.38 13.56 16.48
C ALA A 34 -2.11 12.48 15.64
N GLY A 35 -3.44 12.62 15.58
CA GLY A 35 -4.33 11.78 14.78
C GLY A 35 -5.00 10.64 15.54
N GLN A 36 -4.73 10.44 16.84
CA GLN A 36 -5.41 9.41 17.62
C GLN A 36 -6.92 9.66 17.72
N TRP A 37 -7.31 10.93 17.87
CA TRP A 37 -8.72 11.38 17.84
C TRP A 37 -9.48 10.92 16.59
N PHE A 38 -8.78 10.72 15.47
CA PHE A 38 -9.40 10.29 14.22
C PHE A 38 -9.71 8.79 14.21
N LEU A 39 -8.96 7.99 14.96
CA LEU A 39 -9.21 6.55 15.08
C LEU A 39 -10.49 6.25 15.85
N GLU A 40 -10.99 7.22 16.62
CA GLU A 40 -12.26 7.17 17.34
C GLU A 40 -13.41 7.83 16.55
N ASN A 41 -13.11 8.43 15.40
CA ASN A 41 -14.10 9.12 14.59
C ASN A 41 -15.06 8.12 13.91
N GLU A 42 -16.36 8.44 13.91
CA GLU A 42 -17.41 7.57 13.36
C GLU A 42 -17.20 7.27 11.87
N ASP A 43 -16.72 8.22 11.07
CA ASP A 43 -16.48 8.01 9.63
C ASP A 43 -15.35 6.99 9.42
N PHE A 44 -14.28 7.07 10.23
CA PHE A 44 -13.19 6.09 10.20
C PHE A 44 -13.67 4.71 10.61
N LEU A 45 -14.40 4.61 11.72
CA LEU A 45 -14.90 3.34 12.24
C LEU A 45 -15.86 2.68 11.24
N LYS A 46 -16.77 3.45 10.66
CA LYS A 46 -17.71 3.00 9.63
C LYS A 46 -17.00 2.54 8.36
N TRP A 47 -16.03 3.30 7.87
CA TRP A 47 -15.22 2.92 6.71
C TRP A 47 -14.52 1.58 6.96
N LYS A 48 -13.81 1.47 8.09
CA LYS A 48 -13.05 0.26 8.43
C LYS A 48 -13.92 -0.99 8.59
N SER A 49 -15.15 -0.86 9.10
CA SER A 49 -16.07 -2.00 9.27
C SER A 49 -16.87 -2.35 8.02
N THR A 50 -16.86 -1.49 6.99
CA THR A 50 -17.67 -1.67 5.77
C THR A 50 -16.79 -2.17 4.64
N GLY A 51 -17.05 -3.40 4.16
CA GLY A 51 -16.36 -3.95 2.99
C GLY A 51 -16.58 -3.10 1.74
N ASN A 52 -15.56 -3.03 0.87
CA ASN A 52 -15.58 -2.27 -0.38
C ASN A 52 -15.96 -0.78 -0.21
N SER A 53 -15.52 -0.16 0.88
CA SER A 53 -15.78 1.26 1.16
C SER A 53 -14.53 2.13 0.99
N SER A 54 -14.72 3.44 0.90
CA SER A 54 -13.65 4.42 0.75
C SER A 54 -13.84 5.58 1.71
N LEU A 55 -12.74 6.08 2.28
CA LEU A 55 -12.71 7.24 3.16
C LEU A 55 -11.86 8.34 2.53
N TRP A 56 -12.47 9.49 2.28
CA TRP A 56 -11.79 10.66 1.74
C TRP A 56 -11.51 11.66 2.87
N MET A 57 -10.24 11.93 3.14
CA MET A 57 -9.82 13.02 4.04
C MET A 57 -9.42 14.26 3.24
N HIS A 58 -10.12 15.38 3.43
CA HIS A 58 -9.83 16.65 2.79
C HIS A 58 -9.43 17.73 3.81
N GLY A 59 -8.70 18.74 3.35
CA GLY A 59 -8.27 19.86 4.20
C GLY A 59 -7.21 20.70 3.51
N SER A 60 -6.91 21.87 4.07
CA SER A 60 -5.93 22.81 3.51
C SER A 60 -4.53 22.19 3.39
N PRO A 61 -3.69 22.65 2.43
CA PRO A 61 -2.28 22.29 2.40
C PRO A 61 -1.62 22.52 3.76
N GLY A 62 -0.78 21.59 4.21
CA GLY A 62 -0.09 21.69 5.50
C GLY A 62 -0.91 21.31 6.74
N CYS A 63 -2.20 20.97 6.63
CA CYS A 63 -3.03 20.60 7.80
C CYS A 63 -2.76 19.19 8.38
N GLY A 64 -1.64 18.55 8.00
CA GLY A 64 -1.23 17.26 8.56
C GLY A 64 -1.93 16.01 7.99
N LYS A 65 -2.59 16.08 6.83
CA LYS A 65 -3.24 14.90 6.20
C LYS A 65 -2.32 13.68 6.07
N THR A 66 -1.09 13.88 5.62
CA THR A 66 -0.11 12.80 5.45
C THR A 66 0.27 12.15 6.78
N VAL A 67 0.41 12.95 7.84
CA VAL A 67 0.63 12.49 9.22
C VAL A 67 -0.59 11.73 9.74
N LEU A 68 -1.81 12.18 9.42
CA LEU A 68 -3.03 11.48 9.80
C LEU A 68 -3.14 10.12 9.10
N CYS A 69 -2.83 10.06 7.79
CA CYS A 69 -2.79 8.80 7.04
C CYS A 69 -1.75 7.83 7.61
N SER A 70 -0.60 8.29 8.10
CA SER A 70 0.40 7.37 8.69
C SER A 70 -0.07 6.81 10.03
N THR A 71 -0.81 7.58 10.84
CA THR A 71 -1.49 7.07 12.05
C THR A 71 -2.53 6.00 11.72
N VAL A 72 -3.39 6.24 10.72
CA VAL A 72 -4.35 5.23 10.24
C VAL A 72 -3.64 3.97 9.76
N LEU A 73 -2.59 4.11 8.95
CA LEU A 73 -1.86 2.99 8.38
C LEU A 73 -1.17 2.15 9.47
N GLU A 74 -0.52 2.79 10.44
CA GLU A 74 0.12 2.08 11.56
C GLU A 74 -0.90 1.33 12.42
N HIS A 75 -2.08 1.93 12.68
CA HIS A 75 -3.18 1.26 13.37
C HIS A 75 -3.62 0.00 12.64
N LEU A 76 -3.86 0.10 11.33
CA LEU A 76 -4.29 -1.03 10.50
C LEU A 76 -3.23 -2.14 10.40
N LEU A 77 -1.95 -1.76 10.23
CA LEU A 77 -0.82 -2.71 10.22
C LEU A 77 -0.66 -3.42 11.57
N SER A 78 -0.84 -2.71 12.68
CA SER A 78 -0.79 -3.29 14.03
C SER A 78 -1.92 -4.29 14.26
N GLU A 79 -3.14 -3.94 13.86
CA GLU A 79 -4.29 -4.84 13.98
C GLU A 79 -4.16 -6.07 13.10
N ALA A 80 -3.71 -5.93 11.85
CA ALA A 80 -3.57 -7.04 10.91
C ALA A 80 -2.73 -8.19 11.46
N LYS A 81 -1.71 -7.90 12.31
CA LYS A 81 -0.90 -8.93 12.99
C LYS A 81 -1.71 -9.90 13.85
N ASN A 82 -2.88 -9.47 14.33
CA ASN A 82 -3.77 -10.28 15.17
C ASN A 82 -4.86 -11.03 14.38
N PHE A 83 -4.97 -10.80 13.06
CA PHE A 83 -6.01 -11.38 12.22
C PHE A 83 -5.39 -12.09 11.01
N PRO A 84 -5.10 -13.40 11.12
CA PRO A 84 -4.59 -14.19 10.00
C PRO A 84 -5.46 -14.03 8.75
N GLY A 85 -4.83 -13.76 7.60
CA GLY A 85 -5.52 -13.54 6.33
C GLY A 85 -5.93 -12.08 6.06
N ARG A 86 -5.75 -11.15 7.01
CA ARG A 86 -5.92 -9.72 6.74
C ARG A 86 -4.62 -9.13 6.22
N VAL A 87 -4.64 -8.65 4.97
CA VAL A 87 -3.52 -7.97 4.33
C VAL A 87 -3.78 -6.47 4.27
N VAL A 88 -2.78 -5.67 4.64
CA VAL A 88 -2.82 -4.20 4.52
C VAL A 88 -1.72 -3.76 3.57
N LEU A 89 -2.11 -3.19 2.43
CA LEU A 89 -1.20 -2.68 1.42
C LEU A 89 -1.30 -1.16 1.36
N TYR A 90 -0.20 -0.48 1.05
CA TYR A 90 -0.21 0.98 0.99
C TYR A 90 0.67 1.53 -0.14
N HIS A 91 0.34 2.75 -0.58
CA HIS A 91 1.13 3.48 -1.56
C HIS A 91 1.01 4.98 -1.32
N TYR A 92 2.13 5.69 -1.52
CA TYR A 92 2.17 7.14 -1.42
C TYR A 92 2.39 7.74 -2.81
N PHE A 93 1.40 8.46 -3.32
CA PHE A 93 1.58 9.34 -4.47
C PHE A 93 2.36 10.59 -4.04
N ALA A 94 3.69 10.50 -4.07
CA ALA A 94 4.57 11.55 -3.58
C ALA A 94 4.89 12.56 -4.68
N PHE A 95 4.58 13.84 -4.45
CA PHE A 95 4.84 14.90 -5.44
C PHE A 95 6.33 14.98 -5.82
N LYS A 96 7.22 14.74 -4.85
CA LYS A 96 8.68 14.80 -4.98
C LYS A 96 9.30 13.58 -5.67
N ASP A 97 8.58 12.45 -5.79
CA ASP A 97 9.09 11.25 -6.47
C ASP A 97 8.19 10.89 -7.66
N ALA A 98 8.68 11.22 -8.85
CA ALA A 98 7.98 10.95 -10.11
C ALA A 98 7.64 9.47 -10.32
N ARG A 99 8.40 8.56 -9.72
CA ARG A 99 8.22 7.10 -9.85
C ARG A 99 7.03 6.57 -9.06
N THR A 100 6.37 7.41 -8.26
CA THR A 100 5.20 7.03 -7.43
C THR A 100 3.88 7.57 -7.98
N ARG A 101 3.90 8.24 -9.14
CA ARG A 101 2.77 9.06 -9.61
C ARG A 101 1.95 8.42 -10.73
N SER A 102 2.17 7.16 -11.04
CA SER A 102 1.44 6.44 -12.09
C SER A 102 0.65 5.26 -11.55
N LEU A 103 -0.39 4.86 -12.27
CA LEU A 103 -1.14 3.64 -11.98
C LEU A 103 -0.22 2.42 -11.98
N SER A 104 0.67 2.29 -12.97
CA SER A 104 1.69 1.24 -12.99
C SER A 104 2.53 1.20 -11.71
N SER A 105 2.94 2.37 -11.18
CA SER A 105 3.74 2.42 -9.95
C SER A 105 2.94 1.99 -8.71
N LEU A 106 1.66 2.36 -8.64
CA LEU A 106 0.73 1.90 -7.61
C LEU A 106 0.65 0.37 -7.64
N ILE A 107 0.25 -0.19 -8.79
CA ILE A 107 0.02 -1.63 -8.92
C ILE A 107 1.28 -2.42 -8.59
N ARG A 108 2.44 -2.05 -9.15
CA ARG A 108 3.73 -2.74 -8.87
C ARG A 108 4.09 -2.70 -7.40
N SER A 109 3.90 -1.56 -6.74
CA SER A 109 4.16 -1.39 -5.32
C SER A 109 3.24 -2.25 -4.45
N LEU A 110 1.93 -2.29 -4.77
CA LEU A 110 0.95 -3.11 -4.06
C LEU A 110 1.18 -4.60 -4.31
N SER A 111 1.41 -5.04 -5.56
CA SER A 111 1.74 -6.43 -5.90
C SER A 111 2.99 -6.91 -5.16
N SER A 112 4.04 -6.08 -5.08
CA SER A 112 5.27 -6.39 -4.34
C SER A 112 5.01 -6.61 -2.84
N GLN A 113 4.08 -5.86 -2.24
CA GLN A 113 3.69 -6.06 -0.85
C GLN A 113 2.82 -7.29 -0.71
N PHE A 114 1.86 -7.51 -1.62
CA PHE A 114 0.90 -8.61 -1.52
C PHE A 114 1.58 -9.98 -1.59
N ILE A 115 2.57 -10.17 -2.48
CA ILE A 115 3.31 -11.45 -2.56
C ILE A 115 4.17 -11.77 -1.34
N GLN A 116 4.41 -10.80 -0.44
CA GLN A 116 5.08 -11.06 0.84
C GLN A 116 4.11 -11.64 1.87
N GLU A 117 2.81 -11.42 1.68
CA GLU A 117 1.75 -11.77 2.63
C GLU A 117 0.92 -12.99 2.16
N ASP A 118 0.79 -13.21 0.84
CA ASP A 118 -0.06 -14.26 0.27
C ASP A 118 0.66 -15.13 -0.78
N LYS A 119 0.60 -16.46 -0.61
CA LYS A 119 1.25 -17.45 -1.49
C LYS A 119 0.50 -17.66 -2.82
N HIS A 120 -0.81 -17.45 -2.86
CA HIS A 120 -1.60 -17.53 -4.08
C HIS A 120 -1.25 -16.37 -5.01
N ALA A 121 -1.13 -15.15 -4.46
CA ALA A 121 -0.68 -13.98 -5.22
C ALA A 121 0.69 -14.18 -5.87
N VAL A 122 1.58 -14.96 -5.25
CA VAL A 122 2.88 -15.33 -5.83
C VAL A 122 2.72 -16.16 -7.11
N GLU A 123 1.79 -17.11 -7.16
CA GLU A 123 1.63 -17.98 -8.33
C GLU A 123 1.02 -17.23 -9.52
N ASP A 124 0.03 -16.36 -9.27
CA ASP A 124 -0.55 -15.49 -10.31
C ASP A 124 0.53 -14.63 -11.00
N LEU A 125 1.45 -14.05 -10.22
CA LEU A 125 2.57 -13.30 -10.79
C LEU A 125 3.63 -14.17 -11.46
N LYS A 126 3.82 -15.42 -11.03
CA LYS A 126 4.72 -16.34 -11.75
C LYS A 126 4.16 -16.70 -13.11
N ASP A 127 2.86 -16.92 -13.20
CA ASP A 127 2.22 -17.22 -14.47
C ASP A 127 2.31 -16.04 -15.42
N LEU A 128 2.08 -14.82 -14.92
CA LEU A 128 2.33 -13.60 -15.70
C LEU A 128 3.81 -13.46 -16.10
N TYR A 129 4.75 -13.73 -15.21
CA TYR A 129 6.19 -13.70 -15.52
C TYR A 129 6.58 -14.70 -16.62
N ARG A 130 5.98 -15.90 -16.61
CA ARG A 130 6.19 -16.93 -17.65
C ARG A 130 5.56 -16.49 -18.97
N GLU A 131 4.34 -15.95 -18.93
CA GLU A 131 3.61 -15.41 -20.08
C GLU A 131 4.43 -14.34 -20.81
N THR A 132 5.02 -13.40 -20.06
CA THR A 132 5.86 -12.33 -20.62
C THR A 132 7.29 -12.76 -20.91
N ARG A 133 7.67 -14.01 -20.60
CA ARG A 133 9.04 -14.53 -20.71
C ARG A 133 10.06 -13.65 -19.98
N GLY A 134 9.66 -13.09 -18.85
CA GLY A 134 10.46 -12.16 -18.04
C GLY A 134 10.52 -10.72 -18.54
N SER A 135 9.82 -10.39 -19.64
CA SER A 135 9.63 -9.00 -20.07
C SER A 135 8.59 -8.29 -19.19
N GLN A 136 8.55 -6.96 -19.25
CA GLN A 136 7.53 -6.21 -18.52
C GLN A 136 6.14 -6.42 -19.13
N PRO A 137 5.10 -6.66 -18.31
CA PRO A 137 3.72 -6.71 -18.79
C PRO A 137 3.22 -5.30 -19.16
N SER A 138 2.14 -5.21 -19.93
CA SER A 138 1.42 -3.95 -20.09
C SER A 138 0.76 -3.52 -18.77
N GLU A 139 0.39 -2.24 -18.66
CA GLU A 139 -0.28 -1.72 -17.46
C GLU A 139 -1.62 -2.42 -17.24
N GLU A 140 -2.38 -2.65 -18.31
CA GLU A 140 -3.69 -3.30 -18.29
C GLU A 140 -3.57 -4.75 -17.81
N ARG A 141 -2.62 -5.51 -18.38
CA ARG A 141 -2.44 -6.92 -18.02
C ARG A 141 -1.99 -7.08 -16.57
N LEU A 142 -1.11 -6.20 -16.09
CA LEU A 142 -0.69 -6.21 -14.70
C LEU A 142 -1.84 -5.84 -13.75
N ALA A 143 -2.69 -4.89 -14.14
CA ALA A 143 -3.88 -4.51 -13.38
C ALA A 143 -4.88 -5.67 -13.28
N GLU A 144 -5.18 -6.35 -14.38
CA GLU A 144 -6.06 -7.53 -14.41
C GLU A 144 -5.59 -8.60 -13.43
N VAL A 145 -4.31 -8.96 -13.50
CA VAL A 145 -3.71 -9.98 -12.64
C VAL A 145 -3.70 -9.53 -11.18
N PHE A 146 -3.41 -8.27 -10.88
CA PHE A 146 -3.51 -7.76 -9.51
C PHE A 146 -4.94 -7.84 -8.95
N MET A 147 -5.95 -7.52 -9.77
CA MET A 147 -7.36 -7.56 -9.35
C MET A 147 -7.88 -8.98 -9.16
N SER A 148 -7.25 -10.01 -9.75
CA SER A 148 -7.63 -11.41 -9.55
C SER A 148 -7.01 -12.06 -8.30
N MET A 149 -6.03 -11.41 -7.66
CA MET A 149 -5.37 -11.93 -6.45
C MET A 149 -6.20 -11.76 -5.17
N GLY A 150 -7.27 -10.96 -5.21
CA GLY A 150 -8.08 -10.57 -4.05
C GLY A 150 -9.50 -11.07 -4.08
#